data_AF-A0A950VK66-F1
#
_entry.id   AF-A0A950VK66-F1
#
_cell.length_a   1.000
_cell.length_b   1.000
_cell.length_c   1.000
_cell.angle_alpha   90.00
_cell.angle_beta   90.00
_cell.angle_gamma   90.00
#
_symmetry.space_group_name_H-M   'P 1'
#
loop_
_entity.id
_entity.type
_entity.pdbx_description
1 polymer ?
#
loop_
_entity_poly.entity_id
_entity_poly.type
_entity_poly.pdbx_seq_one_letter_code
_entity_poly.pdbx_strand_id
1 'polypeptide(L)'
;MTTKRTRNPEPSFATLANATLLGICDYLEGDGHSIYSPNFLRELGVPEPTTPRPSFEQLEEWITDSVCEATDGCEVEPDGWCSCSPSHPSWLLRLGLI
;
A
#
# COMPACT_ATOMS: atom_id res chain seq x y z
N MET A 1 0.41 -35.50 -12.39
CA MET A 1 -0.67 -34.55 -12.09
C MET A 1 -0.03 -33.19 -11.89
N THR A 2 0.01 -32.37 -12.94
CA THR A 2 0.74 -31.09 -12.94
C THR A 2 -0.27 -29.95 -12.84
N THR A 3 -0.35 -29.33 -11.68
CA THR A 3 -1.26 -28.21 -11.40
C THR A 3 -0.74 -26.96 -12.10
N LYS A 4 -1.42 -26.50 -13.17
CA LYS A 4 -1.15 -25.21 -13.79
C LYS A 4 -1.57 -24.10 -12.81
N ARG A 5 -0.59 -23.42 -12.19
CA ARG A 5 -0.80 -22.13 -11.51
C ARG A 5 -1.27 -21.12 -12.57
N THR A 6 -2.55 -20.77 -12.56
CA THR A 6 -3.10 -19.65 -13.31
C THR A 6 -2.57 -18.36 -12.69
N ARG A 7 -1.72 -17.63 -13.41
CA ARG A 7 -1.34 -16.26 -13.05
C ARG A 7 -2.60 -15.40 -13.15
N ASN A 8 -3.04 -14.84 -12.02
CA ASN A 8 -4.05 -13.79 -12.03
C ASN A 8 -3.50 -12.59 -12.83
N PRO A 9 -4.34 -11.88 -13.61
CA PRO A 9 -3.89 -10.68 -14.32
C PRO A 9 -3.49 -9.63 -13.30
N GLU A 10 -2.27 -9.12 -13.42
CA GLU A 10 -1.77 -8.06 -12.54
C GLU A 10 -2.64 -6.80 -12.72
N PRO A 11 -3.12 -6.18 -11.63
CA PRO A 11 -3.79 -4.90 -11.73
C PRO A 11 -2.75 -3.84 -12.13
N SER A 12 -2.69 -3.56 -13.44
CA SER A 12 -1.91 -2.42 -13.93
C SER A 12 -2.48 -1.14 -13.34
N PHE A 13 -1.61 -0.16 -13.10
CA PHE A 13 -1.90 1.19 -12.63
C PHE A 13 -3.11 1.86 -13.32
N ALA A 14 -3.43 1.44 -14.56
CA ALA A 14 -4.58 1.86 -15.34
C ALA A 14 -5.97 1.45 -14.77
N THR A 15 -6.04 0.61 -13.73
CA THR A 15 -7.30 0.14 -13.15
C THR A 15 -7.68 0.89 -11.87
N LEU A 16 -6.77 1.70 -11.32
CA LEU A 16 -7.08 2.60 -10.21
C LEU A 16 -8.00 3.71 -10.73
N ALA A 17 -9.04 4.03 -9.97
CA ALA A 17 -9.89 5.16 -10.29
C ALA A 17 -9.03 6.43 -10.39
N ASN A 18 -9.25 7.27 -11.39
CA ASN A 18 -8.46 8.51 -11.60
C ASN A 18 -8.39 9.42 -10.35
N ALA A 19 -9.38 9.34 -9.45
CA ALA A 19 -9.37 10.03 -8.17
C ALA A 19 -8.29 9.54 -7.20
N THR A 20 -7.92 8.25 -7.26
CA THR A 20 -6.85 7.64 -6.46
C THR A 20 -5.46 8.07 -6.97
N LEU A 21 -5.31 8.27 -8.29
CA LEU A 21 -4.04 8.71 -8.89
C LEU A 21 -3.77 10.21 -8.70
N LEU A 22 -4.82 11.04 -8.71
CA LEU A 22 -4.69 12.48 -8.49
C LEU A 22 -4.44 12.85 -7.02
N GLY A 23 -4.81 12.00 -6.06
CA GLY A 23 -4.56 12.25 -4.63
C GLY A 23 -3.11 12.02 -4.17
N ILE A 24 -2.31 11.28 -4.94
CA ILE A 24 -0.94 10.91 -4.58
C ILE A 24 0.09 11.93 -5.10
N CYS A 25 -0.21 12.64 -6.20
CA CYS A 25 0.82 13.44 -6.90
C CYS A 25 0.75 14.96 -6.67
N ASP A 26 -0.22 15.49 -5.93
CA ASP A 26 -0.43 16.95 -5.90
C ASP A 26 -0.74 17.49 -4.49
N TYR A 27 0.14 17.35 -3.49
CA TYR A 27 -0.06 18.08 -2.22
C TYR A 27 1.25 18.35 -1.47
N LEU A 28 1.92 19.45 -1.83
CA LEU A 28 3.00 20.01 -1.03
C LEU A 28 2.59 21.23 -0.17
N GLU A 29 1.42 21.83 -0.32
CA GLU A 29 1.08 23.03 0.46
C GLU A 29 -0.42 23.14 0.76
N GLY A 30 -0.86 23.14 2.04
CA GLY A 30 -2.13 23.79 2.37
C GLY A 30 -2.89 23.36 3.63
N ASP A 31 -3.21 22.08 3.80
CA ASP A 31 -4.48 21.76 4.52
C ASP A 31 -4.30 21.02 5.85
N GLY A 32 -3.07 20.64 6.21
CA GLY A 32 -2.80 19.82 7.40
C GLY A 32 -3.24 18.35 7.27
N HIS A 33 -3.70 17.92 6.10
CA HIS A 33 -3.89 16.51 5.77
C HIS A 33 -2.54 15.93 5.34
N SER A 34 -1.85 15.24 6.26
CA SER A 34 -0.82 14.28 5.85
C SER A 34 -1.48 13.25 4.91
N ILE A 35 -0.90 12.99 3.75
CA ILE A 35 -1.37 11.94 2.81
C ILE A 35 -1.41 10.55 3.46
N TYR A 36 -0.76 10.40 4.62
CA TYR A 36 -0.74 9.21 5.45
C TYR A 36 -1.68 9.29 6.66
N SER A 37 -2.53 10.33 6.72
CA SER A 37 -3.58 10.44 7.72
C SER A 37 -4.53 9.25 7.61
N PRO A 38 -4.81 8.53 8.72
CA PRO A 38 -5.75 7.43 8.71
C PRO A 38 -7.12 7.80 8.15
N ASN A 39 -7.57 9.05 8.38
CA ASN A 39 -8.86 9.54 7.89
C ASN A 39 -8.87 9.71 6.38
N PHE A 40 -7.78 10.25 5.80
CA PHE A 40 -7.68 10.45 4.36
C PHE A 40 -7.64 9.12 3.60
N LEU A 41 -6.87 8.15 4.10
CA LEU A 41 -6.81 6.82 3.50
C LEU A 41 -8.17 6.09 3.58
N ARG A 42 -8.95 6.31 4.64
CA ARG A 42 -10.34 5.82 4.72
C ARG A 42 -11.26 6.49 3.71
N GLU A 43 -11.16 7.81 3.53
CA GLU A 43 -11.92 8.56 2.52
C GLU A 43 -11.62 8.07 1.09
N LEU A 44 -10.37 7.66 0.82
CA LEU A 44 -9.94 7.04 -0.43
C LEU A 44 -10.40 5.58 -0.59
N GLY A 45 -11.04 4.99 0.42
CA GLY A 45 -11.49 3.60 0.39
C GLY A 45 -10.39 2.57 0.60
N VAL A 46 -9.24 2.99 1.15
CA VAL A 46 -8.16 2.07 1.53
C VAL A 46 -8.64 1.22 2.72
N PRO A 47 -8.54 -0.11 2.64
CA PRO A 47 -8.98 -0.99 3.72
C PRO A 47 -8.16 -0.79 5.00
N GLU A 48 -8.79 -1.05 6.13
CA GLU A 48 -8.09 -1.06 7.42
C GLU A 48 -7.09 -2.22 7.50
N PRO A 49 -5.97 -2.07 8.22
CA PRO A 49 -5.00 -3.14 8.38
C PRO A 49 -5.63 -4.39 8.99
N THR A 50 -5.31 -5.56 8.44
CA THR A 50 -5.72 -6.86 8.99
C THR A 50 -4.56 -7.57 9.71
N THR A 51 -3.33 -7.11 9.51
CA THR A 51 -2.15 -7.51 10.28
C THR A 51 -1.84 -6.50 11.39
N PRO A 52 -1.18 -6.94 12.49
CA PRO A 52 -0.72 -6.02 13.52
C PRO A 52 0.34 -5.07 12.97
N ARG A 53 0.41 -3.87 13.53
CA ARG A 53 1.45 -2.91 13.18
C ARG A 53 2.84 -3.52 13.47
N PRO A 54 3.78 -3.46 12.51
CA PRO A 54 5.14 -3.97 12.69
C PRO A 54 5.92 -3.17 13.74
N SER A 55 6.98 -3.78 14.25
CA SER A 55 7.94 -3.10 15.13
C SER A 55 8.75 -2.06 14.36
N PHE A 56 9.39 -1.14 15.08
CA PHE A 56 10.27 -0.17 14.46
C PHE A 56 11.47 -0.83 13.76
N GLU A 57 12.09 -1.84 14.39
CA GLU A 57 13.20 -2.61 13.82
C GLU A 57 12.81 -3.28 12.49
N GLN A 58 11.60 -3.84 12.41
CA GLN A 58 11.09 -4.44 11.17
C GLN A 58 10.86 -3.40 10.07
N LEU A 59 10.40 -2.20 10.43
CA LEU A 59 10.22 -1.09 9.49
C LEU A 59 11.57 -0.60 8.94
N GLU A 60 12.59 -0.50 9.80
CA GLU A 60 13.95 -0.12 9.37
C GLU A 60 14.55 -1.14 8.39
N GLU A 61 14.33 -2.43 8.64
CA GLU A 61 14.74 -3.50 7.72
C GLU A 61 14.10 -3.30 6.33
N TRP A 62 12.77 -3.15 6.28
CA TRP A 62 12.02 -3.00 5.02
C TRP A 62 12.33 -1.73 4.24
N ILE A 63 12.82 -0.67 4.87
CA ILE A 63 13.29 0.55 4.16
C ILE A 63 14.51 0.23 3.29
N THR A 64 15.35 -0.70 3.73
CA THR A 64 16.60 -1.07 3.04
C THR A 64 16.47 -2.33 2.22
N ASP A 65 15.47 -3.15 2.49
CA ASP A 65 15.16 -4.35 1.71
C ASP A 65 14.36 -3.99 0.44
N SER A 66 14.41 -4.86 -0.56
CA SER A 66 13.61 -4.72 -1.79
C SER A 66 12.18 -5.24 -1.64
N VAL A 67 11.80 -5.66 -0.43
CA VAL A 67 10.56 -6.35 -0.11
C VAL A 67 10.04 -5.90 1.26
N CYS A 68 8.73 -5.71 1.36
CA CYS A 68 8.01 -5.27 2.56
C CYS A 68 6.66 -5.99 2.65
N GLU A 69 6.12 -6.15 3.85
CA GLU A 69 4.74 -6.60 4.01
C GLU A 69 3.74 -5.44 3.83
N ALA A 70 2.62 -5.77 3.19
CA ALA A 70 1.42 -4.96 3.15
C ALA A 70 0.60 -5.08 4.44
N THR A 71 -0.36 -4.17 4.60
CA THR A 71 -1.26 -4.13 5.76
C THR A 71 -2.20 -5.35 5.86
N ASP A 72 -2.19 -6.24 4.87
CA ASP A 72 -2.84 -7.55 4.86
C ASP A 72 -1.87 -8.74 4.97
N GLY A 73 -0.56 -8.47 5.07
CA GLY A 73 0.49 -9.49 5.14
C GLY A 73 0.92 -10.03 3.78
N CYS A 74 0.49 -9.43 2.67
CA CYS A 74 1.03 -9.77 1.37
C CYS A 74 2.45 -9.19 1.20
N GLU A 75 3.33 -9.93 0.52
CA GLU A 75 4.68 -9.48 0.21
C GLU A 75 4.65 -8.58 -1.03
N VAL A 76 5.13 -7.36 -0.90
CA VAL A 76 5.11 -6.31 -1.92
C VAL A 76 6.43 -5.53 -1.93
N GLU A 77 6.65 -4.71 -2.94
CA GLU A 77 7.74 -3.72 -2.90
C GLU A 77 7.48 -2.69 -1.77
N PRO A 78 8.52 -2.03 -1.22
CA PRO A 78 8.37 -1.01 -0.17
C PRO A 78 7.34 0.07 -0.50
N ASP A 79 7.27 0.54 -1.73
CA ASP A 79 6.32 1.51 -2.29
C ASP A 79 5.13 0.85 -3.02
N GLY A 80 4.97 -0.45 -2.82
CA GLY A 80 4.02 -1.29 -3.50
C GLY A 80 2.64 -1.36 -2.85
N TRP A 81 1.68 -1.83 -3.65
CA TRP A 81 0.35 -2.20 -3.23
C TRP A 81 0.10 -3.67 -3.52
N CYS A 82 -0.56 -4.33 -2.58
CA CYS A 82 -1.00 -5.70 -2.75
C CYS A 82 -2.01 -5.79 -3.89
N SER A 83 -1.79 -6.74 -4.80
CA SER A 83 -2.69 -7.02 -5.94
C SER A 83 -3.97 -7.77 -5.54
N CYS A 84 -4.11 -8.18 -4.27
CA CYS A 84 -5.35 -8.77 -3.78
C CYS A 84 -6.47 -7.72 -3.72
N SER A 85 -7.72 -8.18 -3.72
CA SER A 85 -8.90 -7.34 -3.56
C SER A 85 -9.49 -7.56 -2.16
N PRO A 86 -9.62 -6.52 -1.32
CA PRO A 86 -9.25 -5.12 -1.57
C PRO A 86 -7.73 -4.89 -1.59
N SER A 87 -7.26 -3.87 -2.31
CA SER A 87 -5.83 -3.57 -2.40
C SER A 87 -5.32 -2.89 -1.14
N HIS A 88 -4.32 -3.51 -0.51
CA HIS A 88 -3.69 -3.02 0.71
C HIS A 88 -2.32 -2.39 0.39
N PRO A 89 -1.99 -1.20 0.92
CA PRO A 89 -0.67 -0.62 0.76
C PRO A 89 0.37 -1.37 1.62
N SER A 90 1.64 -1.23 1.27
CA SER A 90 2.77 -1.54 2.15
C SER A 90 2.64 -0.84 3.51
N TRP A 91 3.22 -1.41 4.57
CA TRP A 91 3.27 -0.71 5.86
C TRP A 91 4.03 0.61 5.80
N LEU A 92 5.08 0.70 4.96
CA LEU A 92 5.90 1.90 4.80
C LEU A 92 5.10 3.04 4.17
N LEU A 93 4.31 2.75 3.12
CA LEU A 93 3.39 3.72 2.54
C LEU A 93 2.29 4.10 3.52
N ARG A 94 1.66 3.13 4.21
CA ARG A 94 0.58 3.42 5.17
C ARG A 94 1.04 4.37 6.28
N LEU A 95 2.29 4.24 6.72
CA LEU A 95 2.87 5.02 7.82
C LEU A 95 3.57 6.31 7.35
N GLY A 96 3.73 6.51 6.05
CA GLY A 96 4.38 7.70 5.51
C GLY A 96 5.88 7.77 5.73
N LEU A 97 6.53 6.62 5.66
CA LEU A 97 7.97 6.51 5.83
C LEU A 97 8.75 6.64 4.50
N ILE A 98 8.03 6.55 3.38
CA ILE A 98 8.52 6.74 2.01
C ILE A 98 7.46 7.46 1.16
#